data_AF-A0A953TEA4-F1
#
_entry.id   AF-A0A953TEA4-F1
#
_cell.length_a   1.000
_cell.length_b   1.000
_cell.length_c   1.000
_cell.angle_alpha   90.00
_cell.angle_beta   90.00
_cell.angle_gamma   90.00
#
_symmetry.space_group_name_H-M   'P 1'
#
loop_
_entity.id
_entity.type
_entity.pdbx_description
1 polymer ?
#
loop_
_entity_poly.entity_id
_entity_poly.type
_entity_poly.pdbx_seq_one_letter_code
_entity_poly.pdbx_strand_id
1 'polypeptide(L)'
;MGIVTVVSPHPTKPQVYQFVEAPEFNRYRDDYLEDEGFRKLQEGLAANPEAGDLVPDAGGIRKLRWKDSRRGKGKRGGLRIVYYCFLSDEEIWLLTLYDKDEMDDLTRNERKQLKHMLEAERTARRKRSPKP
;
A
#
# COMPACT_ATOMS: atom_id res chain seq x y z
N MET A 1 -3.36 0.00 14.49
CA MET A 1 -3.49 0.51 13.11
C MET A 1 -3.71 2.01 13.22
N GLY A 2 -2.80 2.80 12.68
CA GLY A 2 -3.07 4.23 12.44
C GLY A 2 -3.99 4.36 11.24
N ILE A 3 -4.91 5.33 11.28
CA ILE A 3 -5.81 5.65 10.17
C ILE A 3 -5.48 7.08 9.74
N VAL A 4 -5.12 7.27 8.48
CA VAL A 4 -4.87 8.59 7.89
C VAL A 4 -5.71 8.73 6.62
N THR A 5 -6.42 9.83 6.47
CA THR A 5 -7.28 10.11 5.31
C THR A 5 -6.57 11.07 4.35
N VAL A 6 -6.45 10.71 3.08
CA VAL A 6 -5.81 11.56 2.05
C VAL A 6 -6.74 11.75 0.86
N VAL A 7 -6.85 12.99 0.39
CA VAL A 7 -7.73 13.40 -0.71
C VAL A 7 -6.93 13.42 -2.03
N SER A 8 -7.42 12.74 -3.05
CA SER A 8 -6.88 12.81 -4.40
C SER A 8 -7.41 14.04 -5.16
N PRO A 9 -6.56 14.84 -5.84
CA PRO A 9 -7.04 15.89 -6.73
C PRO A 9 -7.49 15.28 -8.07
N HIS A 10 -8.72 14.77 -8.13
CA HIS A 10 -9.35 14.34 -9.38
C HIS A 10 -10.30 15.41 -9.91
N PRO A 11 -10.32 15.70 -11.23
CA PRO A 11 -11.04 16.85 -11.80
C PRO A 11 -12.58 16.72 -11.82
N THR A 12 -13.13 15.52 -11.62
CA THR A 12 -14.58 15.27 -11.74
C THR A 12 -15.24 14.77 -10.46
N LYS A 13 -14.48 14.24 -9.49
CA LYS A 13 -14.90 13.95 -8.12
C LYS A 13 -13.67 13.66 -7.24
N PRO A 14 -13.49 14.31 -6.08
CA PRO A 14 -12.40 13.94 -5.18
C PRO A 14 -12.70 12.54 -4.63
N GLN A 15 -11.85 11.56 -4.97
CA GLN A 15 -11.83 10.26 -4.29
C GLN A 15 -10.91 10.39 -3.08
N VAL A 16 -11.44 10.03 -1.92
CA VAL A 16 -10.74 10.15 -0.64
C VAL A 16 -10.32 8.77 -0.21
N TYR A 17 -9.01 8.50 -0.19
CA TYR A 17 -8.52 7.19 0.24
C TYR A 17 -8.17 7.21 1.73
N GLN A 18 -8.72 6.25 2.46
CA GLN A 18 -8.27 5.91 3.81
C GLN A 18 -7.02 5.02 3.71
N PHE A 19 -5.93 5.42 4.37
CA PHE A 19 -4.71 4.65 4.47
C PHE A 19 -4.65 3.95 5.83
N VAL A 20 -4.42 2.65 5.80
CA VAL A 20 -4.30 1.80 6.99
C VAL A 20 -2.92 1.17 7.00
N GLU A 21 -2.14 1.47 8.03
CA GLU A 21 -0.79 0.94 8.19
C GLU A 21 -0.80 -0.37 8.98
N ALA A 22 -0.27 -1.43 8.37
CA ALA A 22 0.05 -2.65 9.08
C ALA A 22 1.23 -2.41 10.05
N PRO A 23 1.34 -3.20 11.14
CA PRO A 23 2.43 -3.04 12.10
C PRO A 23 3.82 -3.08 11.47
N GLU A 24 4.03 -3.95 10.49
CA GLU A 24 5.33 -4.11 9.80
C GLU A 24 5.68 -2.88 8.96
N PHE A 25 4.70 -2.29 8.27
CA PHE A 25 4.90 -1.05 7.53
C PHE A 25 5.31 0.09 8.46
N ASN A 26 4.56 0.31 9.55
CA ASN A 26 4.84 1.39 10.49
C ASN A 26 6.21 1.21 11.17
N ARG A 27 6.61 -0.04 11.44
CA ARG A 27 7.90 -0.36 12.05
C ARG A 27 9.09 0.11 11.22
N TYR A 28 9.02 -0.04 9.90
CA TYR A 28 10.13 0.31 9.01
C TYR A 28 9.98 1.67 8.37
N ARG A 29 8.77 2.26 8.32
CA ARG A 29 8.49 3.49 7.58
C ARG A 29 9.51 4.59 7.83
N ASP A 30 9.84 4.87 9.10
CA ASP A 30 10.72 5.97 9.48
C ASP A 30 12.16 5.81 8.97
N ASP A 31 12.61 4.57 8.70
CA ASP A 31 13.92 4.31 8.12
C ASP A 31 13.99 4.77 6.64
N TYR A 32 12.86 4.76 5.93
CA TYR A 32 12.80 5.01 4.48
C TYR A 32 11.99 6.23 4.05
N LEU A 33 11.07 6.72 4.87
CA LEU A 33 10.16 7.81 4.54
C LEU A 33 10.00 8.74 5.75
N GLU A 34 10.51 9.96 5.61
CA GLU A 34 10.09 11.08 6.46
C GLU A 34 8.62 11.41 6.16
N ASP A 35 7.95 12.10 7.08
CA ASP A 35 6.51 12.46 7.00
C ASP A 35 6.10 13.01 5.64
N GLU A 36 6.92 13.92 5.11
CA GLU A 36 6.67 14.59 3.84
C GLU A 36 6.96 13.68 2.63
N GLY A 37 7.82 12.66 2.76
CA GLY A 37 7.95 11.58 1.78
C GLY A 37 6.76 10.62 1.82
N PHE A 38 6.29 10.31 3.02
CA PHE A 38 5.12 9.47 3.23
C PHE A 38 3.84 10.11 2.69
N ARG A 39 3.64 11.40 2.95
CA ARG A 39 2.53 12.18 2.37
C ARG A 39 2.50 12.09 0.85
N LYS A 40 3.64 12.27 0.18
CA LYS A 40 3.72 12.14 -1.29
C LYS A 40 3.40 10.74 -1.78
N LEU A 41 3.81 9.71 -1.05
CA LEU A 41 3.43 8.33 -1.36
C LEU A 41 1.91 8.17 -1.30
N GLN A 42 1.27 8.68 -0.24
CA GLN A 42 -0.18 8.63 -0.09
C GLN A 42 -0.91 9.41 -1.19
N GLU A 43 -0.45 10.63 -1.52
CA GLU A 43 -1.00 11.43 -2.63
C GLU A 43 -0.86 10.70 -3.97
N GLY A 44 0.30 10.09 -4.24
CA GLY A 44 0.53 9.31 -5.45
C GLY A 44 -0.35 8.07 -5.55
N LEU A 45 -0.52 7.33 -4.45
CA LEU A 45 -1.42 6.18 -4.37
C LEU A 45 -2.90 6.59 -4.46
N ALA A 46 -3.29 7.73 -3.89
CA ALA A 46 -4.64 8.24 -4.02
C ALA A 46 -4.95 8.72 -5.45
N ALA A 47 -3.93 9.21 -6.18
CA ALA A 47 -4.05 9.59 -7.59
C ALA A 47 -4.15 8.37 -8.52
N ASN A 48 -3.39 7.32 -8.23
CA ASN A 48 -3.46 6.06 -8.97
C ASN A 48 -3.29 4.84 -8.03
N PRO A 49 -4.39 4.35 -7.44
CA PRO A 49 -4.37 3.22 -6.51
C PRO A 49 -3.94 1.89 -7.14
N GLU A 50 -3.87 1.84 -8.47
CA GLU A 50 -3.49 0.64 -9.22
C GLU A 50 -2.07 0.74 -9.81
N ALA A 51 -1.31 1.79 -9.47
CA ALA A 51 0.03 2.05 -9.99
C ALA A 51 1.07 0.94 -9.69
N GLY A 52 0.77 0.03 -8.77
CA GLY A 52 1.66 -1.07 -8.42
C GLY A 52 1.35 -2.33 -9.22
N ASP A 53 2.40 -3.07 -9.58
CA ASP A 53 2.30 -4.35 -10.27
C ASP A 53 1.61 -5.39 -9.37
N LEU A 54 0.70 -6.19 -9.90
CA LEU A 54 0.12 -7.31 -9.16
C LEU A 54 1.20 -8.34 -8.80
N VAL A 55 1.24 -8.74 -7.54
CA VAL A 55 2.08 -9.85 -7.08
C VAL A 55 1.36 -11.16 -7.38
N PRO A 56 1.95 -12.06 -8.19
CA PRO A 56 1.34 -13.33 -8.53
C PRO A 56 1.03 -14.18 -7.30
N ASP A 57 -0.14 -14.83 -7.33
CA ASP A 57 -0.64 -15.72 -6.27
C ASP A 57 -0.84 -15.08 -4.88
N ALA A 58 -0.85 -13.73 -4.81
CA ALA A 58 -0.94 -13.00 -3.55
C ALA A 58 -2.30 -12.30 -3.33
N GLY A 59 -3.38 -12.80 -3.96
CA GLY A 59 -4.75 -12.35 -3.66
C GLY A 59 -5.10 -10.93 -4.11
N GLY A 60 -4.32 -10.32 -5.00
CA GLY A 60 -4.53 -8.95 -5.49
C GLY A 60 -3.64 -7.90 -4.81
N ILE A 61 -2.65 -8.34 -4.02
CA ILE A 61 -1.59 -7.47 -3.51
C ILE A 61 -0.81 -6.86 -4.66
N ARG A 62 -0.43 -5.60 -4.48
CA ARG A 62 0.32 -4.80 -5.44
C ARG A 62 1.69 -4.41 -4.87
N LYS A 63 2.67 -4.30 -5.75
CA LYS A 63 4.04 -3.85 -5.46
C LYS A 63 4.32 -2.57 -6.25
N LEU A 64 4.38 -1.44 -5.56
CA LEU A 64 4.74 -0.15 -6.16
C LEU A 64 6.24 0.09 -6.02
N ARG A 65 6.89 0.44 -7.13
CA ARG A 65 8.28 0.92 -7.14
C ARG A 65 8.28 2.43 -6.95
N TRP A 66 8.47 2.89 -5.72
CA TRP A 66 8.46 4.29 -5.35
C TRP A 66 9.86 4.92 -5.44
N LYS A 67 9.94 6.09 -6.07
CA LYS A 67 11.17 6.88 -6.15
C LYS A 67 10.90 8.24 -5.49
N ASP A 68 11.41 8.44 -4.28
CA ASP A 68 11.45 9.79 -3.70
C ASP A 68 12.64 10.55 -4.30
N SER A 69 12.35 11.50 -5.19
CA SER A 69 13.33 12.31 -5.91
C SER A 69 14.17 13.23 -5.01
N ARG A 70 13.77 13.43 -3.75
CA ARG A 70 14.53 14.26 -2.78
C ARG A 70 15.66 13.50 -2.09
N ARG A 71 15.66 12.15 -2.16
CA ARG A 71 16.71 11.33 -1.53
C ARG A 71 17.84 11.10 -2.54
N GLY A 72 19.00 11.73 -2.29
CA GLY A 72 20.15 11.78 -3.19
C GLY A 72 20.70 10.42 -3.64
N LYS A 73 21.46 10.46 -4.75
CA LYS A 73 22.07 9.32 -5.45
C LYS A 73 23.13 8.65 -4.56
N GLY A 74 22.93 7.37 -4.18
CA GLY A 74 24.04 6.56 -3.65
C GLY A 74 23.68 5.46 -2.64
N LYS A 75 22.57 5.54 -1.91
CA LYS A 75 22.22 4.51 -0.90
C LYS A 75 20.74 4.11 -0.81
N ARG A 76 19.82 4.79 -1.51
CA ARG A 76 18.35 4.65 -1.26
C ARG A 76 17.51 4.63 -2.56
N GLY A 77 18.10 4.13 -3.64
CA GLY A 77 17.48 4.14 -4.96
C GLY A 77 16.43 3.05 -5.10
N GLY A 78 15.14 3.38 -4.90
CA GLY A 78 13.99 2.55 -5.27
C GLY A 78 13.39 1.79 -4.09
N LEU A 79 12.45 2.44 -3.40
CA LEU A 79 11.66 1.85 -2.33
C LEU A 79 10.56 0.98 -2.94
N ARG A 80 10.35 -0.23 -2.42
CA ARG A 80 9.20 -1.06 -2.79
C ARG A 80 8.15 -0.95 -1.71
N ILE A 81 6.94 -0.60 -2.11
CA ILE A 81 5.76 -0.55 -1.24
C ILE A 81 4.87 -1.72 -1.60
N VAL A 82 4.58 -2.58 -0.62
CA VAL A 82 3.62 -3.68 -0.76
C VAL A 82 2.31 -3.24 -0.14
N TYR A 83 1.24 -3.24 -0.94
CA TYR A 83 -0.05 -2.73 -0.50
C TYR A 83 -1.21 -3.49 -1.13
N TYR A 84 -2.41 -3.26 -0.61
CA TYR A 84 -3.65 -3.75 -1.18
C TYR A 84 -4.67 -2.61 -1.25
N CYS A 85 -5.46 -2.54 -2.32
CA CYS A 85 -6.48 -1.51 -2.51
C CYS A 85 -7.89 -2.10 -2.54
N PHE A 86 -8.75 -1.65 -1.62
CA PHE A 86 -10.18 -1.85 -1.64
C PHE A 86 -10.83 -0.68 -2.40
N LEU A 87 -10.83 -0.75 -3.74
CA LEU A 87 -11.36 0.34 -4.59
C LEU A 87 -12.80 0.74 -4.25
N SER A 88 -13.67 -0.23 -3.92
CA SER A 88 -15.07 0.04 -3.55
C SER A 88 -15.23 0.73 -2.20
N ASP A 89 -14.26 0.54 -1.31
CA ASP A 89 -14.30 1.05 0.06
C ASP A 89 -13.40 2.29 0.22
N GLU A 90 -12.80 2.75 -0.89
CA GLU A 90 -11.82 3.83 -0.95
C GLU A 90 -10.73 3.67 0.13
N GLU A 91 -10.21 2.45 0.30
CA GLU A 91 -9.24 2.14 1.36
C GLU A 91 -7.99 1.44 0.80
N ILE A 92 -6.81 1.87 1.27
CA ILE A 92 -5.51 1.32 0.91
C ILE A 92 -4.80 0.82 2.16
N TRP A 93 -4.50 -0.48 2.18
CA TRP A 93 -3.72 -1.11 3.24
C TRP A 93 -2.25 -1.14 2.85
N LEU A 94 -1.42 -0.47 3.64
CA LEU A 94 0.03 -0.46 3.51
C LEU A 94 0.59 -1.60 4.35
N LEU A 95 1.06 -2.66 3.68
CA LEU A 95 1.40 -3.93 4.32
C LEU A 95 2.85 -3.96 4.80
N THR A 96 3.80 -3.56 3.94
CA THR A 96 5.21 -3.43 4.27
C THR A 96 5.94 -2.58 3.22
N LEU A 97 7.17 -2.17 3.53
CA LEU A 97 8.10 -1.50 2.62
C LEU A 97 9.52 -2.01 2.84
N TYR A 98 10.36 -1.90 1.81
CA TYR A 98 11.77 -2.29 1.85
C TYR A 98 12.54 -1.66 0.70
N ASP A 99 13.85 -1.48 0.85
CA ASP A 99 14.67 -0.99 -0.27
C ASP A 99 14.84 -2.05 -1.37
N LYS A 100 15.59 -1.73 -2.42
CA LYS A 100 15.81 -2.67 -3.51
C LYS A 100 16.83 -3.78 -3.23
N ASP A 101 17.62 -3.64 -2.17
CA ASP A 101 18.83 -4.41 -1.90
C ASP A 101 18.67 -5.31 -0.64
N GLU A 102 17.65 -5.09 0.20
CA GLU A 102 17.41 -5.77 1.48
C GLU A 102 16.53 -7.01 1.38
N MET A 103 15.66 -7.09 0.37
CA MET A 103 14.70 -8.19 0.28
C MET A 103 14.45 -8.62 -1.16
N ASP A 104 14.64 -9.91 -1.41
CA ASP A 104 14.06 -10.57 -2.56
C ASP A 104 12.54 -10.63 -2.41
N ASP A 105 11.84 -10.73 -3.54
CA ASP A 105 10.37 -10.75 -3.59
C ASP A 105 9.73 -11.66 -2.54
N LEU A 106 8.54 -11.26 -2.05
CA LEU A 106 7.75 -12.02 -1.05
C LEU A 106 7.84 -13.53 -1.26
N THR A 107 8.25 -14.24 -0.23
CA THR A 107 8.33 -15.69 -0.24
C THR A 107 6.97 -16.30 -0.55
N ARG A 108 6.96 -17.55 -1.01
CA ARG A 108 5.70 -18.26 -1.28
C ARG A 108 4.82 -18.35 -0.03
N ASN A 109 5.43 -18.49 1.14
CA ASN A 109 4.69 -18.59 2.40
C ASN A 109 4.06 -17.25 2.80
N GLU A 110 4.80 -16.14 2.69
CA GLU A 110 4.27 -14.80 2.96
C GLU A 110 3.12 -14.45 2.00
N ARG A 111 3.28 -14.73 0.70
CA ARG A 111 2.20 -14.54 -0.28
C ARG A 111 0.94 -15.31 0.10
N LYS A 112 1.10 -16.57 0.53
CA LYS A 112 -0.02 -17.40 0.96
C LYS A 112 -0.69 -16.85 2.23
N GLN A 113 0.08 -16.43 3.22
CA GLN A 113 -0.44 -15.86 4.46
C GLN A 113 -1.21 -14.55 4.21
N LEU A 114 -0.62 -13.63 3.44
CA LEU A 114 -1.27 -12.37 3.09
C LEU A 114 -2.55 -12.60 2.27
N LYS A 115 -2.54 -13.56 1.33
CA LYS A 115 -3.74 -13.96 0.58
C LYS A 115 -4.85 -14.43 1.50
N HIS A 116 -4.57 -15.34 2.44
CA HIS A 116 -5.58 -15.83 3.39
C HIS A 116 -6.15 -14.71 4.26
N MET A 117 -5.30 -13.81 4.75
CA MET A 117 -5.75 -12.65 5.53
C MET A 117 -6.71 -11.76 4.73
N LEU A 118 -6.38 -11.46 3.47
CA LEU A 118 -7.22 -10.64 2.59
C LEU A 118 -8.54 -11.32 2.22
N GLU A 119 -8.52 -12.64 2.00
CA GLU A 119 -9.75 -13.41 1.73
C GLU A 119 -10.70 -13.41 2.94
N ALA A 120 -10.15 -13.54 4.15
CA ALA A 120 -10.92 -13.44 5.39
C ALA A 120 -11.53 -12.03 5.53
N GLU A 121 -10.75 -10.98 5.30
CA GLU A 121 -11.22 -9.60 5.39
C GLU A 121 -12.31 -9.29 4.35
N ARG A 122 -12.09 -9.65 3.07
CA ARG A 122 -13.10 -9.50 2.01
C ARG A 122 -14.42 -10.21 2.35
N THR A 123 -14.32 -11.40 2.95
CA THR A 123 -15.50 -12.16 3.39
C THR A 123 -16.21 -11.44 4.54
N ALA A 124 -15.47 -10.90 5.51
CA ALA A 124 -16.04 -10.13 6.62
C ALA A 124 -16.73 -8.85 6.14
N ARG A 125 -16.17 -8.14 5.14
CA ARG A 125 -16.78 -6.94 4.54
C ARG A 125 -18.06 -7.25 3.77
N ARG A 126 -18.07 -8.32 2.97
CA ARG A 126 -19.28 -8.76 2.26
C ARG A 126 -20.44 -9.05 3.22
N LYS A 127 -20.15 -9.58 4.41
CA LYS A 127 -21.16 -9.79 5.45
C LYS A 127 -21.64 -8.50 6.11
N ARG A 128 -20.78 -7.47 6.19
CA ARG A 128 -21.07 -6.17 6.81
C ARG A 128 -21.89 -5.24 5.91
N SER A 129 -21.72 -5.37 4.59
CA SER A 129 -22.49 -4.64 3.58
C SER A 129 -23.38 -5.61 2.80
N PRO A 130 -24.53 -6.05 3.34
CA PRO A 130 -25.53 -6.71 2.50
C PRO A 130 -25.97 -5.67 1.48
N LYS A 131 -25.66 -5.92 0.20
CA LYS A 131 -26.15 -5.10 -0.90
C LYS A 131 -27.68 -5.04 -0.79
N PRO A 132 -28.31 -3.85 -0.81
CA PRO A 132 -29.77 -3.74 -0.84
C PRO A 132 -30.35 -4.45 -2.07
#